data_AF-A0A448X983-F1
#
_entry.id   AF-A0A448X983-F1
#
_cell.length_a   1.000
_cell.length_b   1.000
_cell.length_c   1.000
_cell.angle_alpha   90.00
_cell.angle_beta   90.00
_cell.angle_gamma   90.00
#
_symmetry.space_group_name_H-M   'P 1'
#
loop_
_entity.id
_entity.type
_entity.pdbx_description
1 polymer ?
#
loop_
_entity_poly.entity_id
_entity_poly.type
_entity_poly.pdbx_seq_one_letter_code
_entity_poly.pdbx_strand_id
1 'polypeptide(L)'
;MFLFPFLPKSIIKHWIKHFSGFPLQGTGLIAHCIIAQQPLLGKNRSCSTPPCSIAGKHQPAIRFDQMAFYGLSEYYYIVRDLLGELSVPYLRLTLHNRAQVCRTFFLKNLVP
;
A
#
# COMPACT_ATOMS: atom_id res chain seq x y z
N MET A 1 -0.88 -24.13 -1.69
CA MET A 1 -0.13 -22.91 -2.09
C MET A 1 -1.02 -21.71 -1.79
N PHE A 2 -0.60 -20.78 -0.93
CA PHE A 2 -1.39 -19.60 -0.59
C PHE A 2 -0.93 -18.40 -1.43
N LEU A 3 -1.87 -17.77 -2.13
CA LEU A 3 -1.62 -16.61 -2.98
C LEU A 3 -1.71 -15.32 -2.15
N PHE A 4 -0.62 -14.55 -2.11
CA PHE A 4 -0.53 -13.31 -1.35
C PHE A 4 -0.46 -12.11 -2.30
N PRO A 5 -1.49 -11.26 -2.36
CA PRO A 5 -1.52 -10.12 -3.27
C PRO A 5 -0.56 -8.98 -2.89
N PHE A 6 -0.07 -9.00 -1.65
CA PHE A 6 0.87 -8.01 -1.08
C PHE A 6 2.31 -8.21 -1.53
N LEU A 7 2.61 -9.38 -2.07
CA LEU A 7 3.95 -9.76 -2.48
C LEU A 7 4.10 -9.57 -4.00
N PRO A 8 5.29 -9.13 -4.46
CA PRO A 8 5.63 -9.09 -5.88
C PRO A 8 5.32 -10.40 -6.58
N LYS A 9 4.97 -10.34 -7.86
CA LYS A 9 4.70 -11.54 -8.65
C LYS A 9 5.88 -12.51 -8.55
N SER A 10 5.56 -13.81 -8.44
CA SER A 10 6.48 -14.96 -8.42
C SER A 10 7.42 -15.11 -7.22
N ILE A 11 7.42 -14.18 -6.26
CA ILE A 11 8.21 -14.39 -5.05
C ILE A 11 7.61 -15.53 -4.24
N ILE A 12 8.43 -16.56 -3.99
CA ILE A 12 8.10 -17.65 -3.06
C ILE A 12 8.84 -17.36 -1.76
N LYS A 13 8.10 -17.03 -0.71
CA LYS A 13 8.66 -16.84 0.63
C LYS A 13 8.29 -18.03 1.51
N HIS A 14 9.32 -18.64 2.09
CA HIS A 14 9.21 -19.51 3.25
C HIS A 14 9.51 -18.66 4.49
N TRP A 15 8.54 -17.89 4.97
CA TRP A 15 8.62 -17.14 6.24
C TRP A 15 7.22 -17.32 6.87
N ILE A 16 7.00 -17.82 8.11
CA ILE A 16 7.72 -17.70 9.40
C ILE A 16 7.38 -18.94 10.27
N LYS A 17 8.28 -19.31 11.21
CA LYS A 17 8.19 -20.26 12.35
C LYS A 17 6.85 -20.44 13.10
N HIS A 18 5.82 -19.63 12.85
CA HIS A 18 4.55 -19.61 13.58
C HIS A 18 3.35 -20.15 12.78
N PHE A 19 3.48 -20.30 11.46
CA PHE A 19 2.41 -20.82 10.61
C PHE A 19 2.94 -21.99 9.81
N SER A 20 2.31 -23.15 10.01
CA SER A 20 2.72 -24.46 9.53
C SER A 20 2.90 -24.52 8.00
N GLY A 21 4.13 -24.75 7.55
CA GLY A 21 4.49 -25.60 6.41
C GLY A 21 4.13 -25.23 4.96
N PHE A 22 3.30 -24.20 4.70
CA PHE A 22 2.85 -23.94 3.32
C PHE A 22 3.62 -22.81 2.61
N PRO A 23 4.09 -23.01 1.37
CA PRO A 23 4.73 -21.96 0.59
C PRO A 23 3.73 -20.85 0.22
N LEU A 24 4.16 -19.61 0.42
CA LEU A 24 3.43 -18.40 0.02
C LEU A 24 3.95 -17.91 -1.33
N GLN A 25 3.04 -17.65 -2.27
CA GLN A 25 3.38 -17.15 -3.61
C GLN A 25 2.77 -15.77 -3.82
N GLY A 26 3.59 -14.79 -4.20
CA GLY A 26 3.13 -13.45 -4.55
C GLY A 26 2.45 -13.38 -5.91
N THR A 27 1.33 -12.66 -6.00
CA THR A 27 0.57 -12.48 -7.26
C THR A 27 0.79 -11.13 -7.92
N GLY A 28 1.27 -10.12 -7.18
CA GLY A 28 1.48 -8.78 -7.73
C GLY A 28 0.21 -8.02 -8.13
N LEU A 29 -0.98 -8.48 -7.71
CA LEU A 29 -2.26 -7.89 -8.07
C LEU A 29 -2.65 -6.75 -7.12
N ILE A 30 -2.24 -5.53 -7.48
CA ILE A 30 -2.45 -4.32 -6.65
C ILE A 30 -3.92 -4.07 -6.28
N ALA A 31 -4.87 -4.34 -7.18
CA ALA A 31 -6.29 -4.17 -6.89
C ALA A 31 -6.76 -5.07 -5.74
N HIS A 32 -6.34 -6.35 -5.74
CA HIS A 32 -6.65 -7.29 -4.66
C HIS A 32 -5.93 -6.92 -3.36
N CYS A 33 -4.70 -6.41 -3.45
CA CYS A 33 -3.96 -5.88 -2.30
C CYS A 33 -4.74 -4.74 -1.62
N ILE A 34 -5.18 -3.74 -2.38
CA ILE A 34 -5.95 -2.60 -1.87
C ILE A 34 -7.27 -3.04 -1.23
N ILE A 35 -8.00 -3.96 -1.87
CA ILE A 35 -9.26 -4.50 -1.33
C ILE A 35 -9.00 -5.23 -0.01
N ALA A 36 -7.99 -6.10 0.03
CA ALA A 36 -7.64 -6.87 1.23
C ALA A 36 -7.14 -5.98 2.39
N GLN A 37 -6.67 -4.76 2.12
CA GLN A 37 -6.31 -3.77 3.14
C GLN A 37 -7.49 -2.95 3.66
N GLN A 38 -8.59 -2.81 2.91
CA GLN A 38 -9.72 -1.97 3.33
C GLN A 38 -10.23 -2.28 4.76
N PRO A 39 -10.34 -3.56 5.21
CA PRO A 39 -10.78 -3.86 6.56
C PRO A 39 -9.87 -3.29 7.66
N LEU A 40 -8.57 -3.15 7.40
CA LEU A 40 -7.59 -2.60 8.36
C LEU A 40 -7.86 -1.13 8.68
N LEU A 41 -8.53 -0.41 7.77
CA LEU A 41 -8.88 1.00 7.98
C LEU A 41 -10.04 1.16 8.97
N GLY A 42 -10.78 0.10 9.28
CA GLY A 42 -11.87 0.15 10.26
C GLY A 42 -12.94 1.20 9.94
N LYS A 43 -13.21 1.46 8.65
CA LYS A 43 -14.14 2.53 8.20
C LYS A 43 -15.59 2.31 8.63
N ASN A 44 -15.99 1.07 8.89
CA ASN A 44 -17.35 0.71 9.32
C ASN A 44 -17.56 0.83 10.84
N ARG A 45 -16.56 1.32 11.60
CA ARG A 45 -16.73 1.53 13.04
C ARG A 45 -17.69 2.69 13.31
N SER A 46 -18.46 2.56 14.40
CA SER A 46 -19.32 3.64 14.87
C SER A 46 -18.50 4.89 15.18
N CYS A 47 -19.07 6.05 14.87
CA CYS A 47 -18.44 7.35 14.98
C CYS A 47 -19.25 8.19 15.97
N SER A 48 -18.68 8.50 17.13
CA SER A 48 -19.38 9.30 18.15
C SER A 48 -19.55 10.76 17.74
N THR A 49 -18.64 11.28 16.92
CA THR A 49 -18.62 12.68 16.50
C THR A 49 -18.24 12.74 15.02
N PRO A 50 -19.20 12.90 14.10
CA PRO A 50 -18.89 13.02 12.67
C PRO A 50 -18.25 14.38 12.33
N PRO A 51 -17.44 14.49 11.25
CA PRO A 51 -17.00 13.40 10.37
C PRO A 51 -15.88 12.55 11.01
N CYS A 52 -15.74 11.31 10.54
CA CYS A 52 -14.71 10.37 11.02
C CYS A 52 -13.81 9.88 9.88
N SER A 53 -12.59 9.48 10.22
CA SER A 53 -11.62 8.90 9.29
C SER A 53 -11.40 7.40 9.55
N ILE A 54 -10.24 7.03 10.09
CA ILE A 54 -9.84 5.63 10.33
C ILE A 54 -10.35 5.20 11.70
N ALA A 55 -10.84 3.96 11.80
CA ALA A 55 -11.27 3.34 13.04
C ALA A 55 -12.30 4.13 13.88
N GLY A 56 -13.18 4.90 13.23
CA GLY A 56 -14.23 5.69 13.89
C GLY A 56 -13.71 6.90 14.67
N LYS A 57 -12.49 7.37 14.37
CA LYS A 57 -11.92 8.56 15.00
C LYS A 57 -12.40 9.84 14.31
N HIS A 58 -12.87 10.80 15.12
CA HIS A 58 -13.29 12.10 14.64
C HIS A 58 -12.14 12.79 13.89
N GLN A 59 -12.44 13.30 12.70
CA GLN A 59 -11.54 14.11 11.90
C GLN A 59 -12.34 15.27 11.32
N PRO A 60 -11.92 16.53 11.56
CA PRO A 60 -12.56 17.69 10.96
C PRO A 60 -12.62 17.61 9.44
N ALA A 61 -13.62 18.27 8.86
CA ALA A 61 -13.74 18.35 7.41
C ALA A 61 -12.50 19.04 6.81
N ILE A 62 -11.85 18.37 5.86
CA ILE A 62 -10.68 18.92 5.18
C ILE A 62 -11.14 19.76 3.99
N ARG A 63 -10.68 21.01 3.95
CA ARG A 63 -10.82 21.92 2.80
C ARG A 63 -9.65 21.72 1.85
N PHE A 64 -9.74 20.72 0.97
CA PHE A 64 -8.67 20.37 0.02
C PHE A 64 -8.36 21.49 -0.98
N ASP A 65 -9.29 22.42 -1.18
CA ASP A 65 -9.15 23.63 -2.01
C ASP A 65 -8.31 24.73 -1.34
N GLN A 66 -8.09 24.64 -0.03
CA GLN A 66 -7.48 25.72 0.77
C GLN A 66 -6.22 25.28 1.52
N MET A 67 -5.91 23.98 1.54
CA MET A 67 -4.87 23.40 2.39
C MET A 67 -3.84 22.63 1.57
N ALA A 68 -2.56 22.90 1.83
CA ALA A 68 -1.44 22.08 1.36
C ALA A 68 -1.12 20.98 2.38
N PHE A 69 -0.78 19.79 1.90
CA PHE A 69 -0.41 18.64 2.73
C PHE A 69 1.01 18.18 2.41
N TYR A 70 1.78 17.87 3.45
CA TYR A 70 3.13 17.32 3.32
C TYR A 70 3.16 15.89 3.83
N GLY A 71 3.46 14.95 2.92
CA GLY A 71 3.65 13.53 3.27
C GLY A 71 5.10 13.27 3.64
N LEU A 72 5.33 12.79 4.87
CA LEU A 72 6.66 12.45 5.37
C LEU A 72 6.84 10.93 5.47
N SER A 73 8.07 10.50 5.75
CA SER A 73 8.43 9.10 5.98
C SER A 73 8.01 8.21 4.80
N GLU A 74 7.12 7.23 5.00
CA GLU A 74 6.69 6.28 3.97
C GLU A 74 6.07 6.96 2.75
N TYR A 75 5.37 8.09 2.92
CA TYR A 75 4.85 8.84 1.78
C TYR A 75 5.98 9.35 0.88
N TYR A 76 7.07 9.83 1.47
CA TYR A 76 8.23 10.30 0.74
C TYR A 76 9.01 9.14 0.12
N TYR A 77 9.34 8.11 0.91
CA TYR A 77 10.13 6.97 0.42
C TYR A 77 9.44 6.24 -0.73
N ILE A 78 8.13 5.97 -0.63
CA ILE A 78 7.37 5.30 -1.70
C ILE A 78 7.37 6.14 -2.98
N VAL A 79 7.13 7.46 -2.86
CA VAL A 79 7.09 8.36 -4.02
C VAL A 79 8.47 8.44 -4.67
N ARG A 80 9.52 8.69 -3.88
CA ARG A 80 10.89 8.79 -4.35
C ARG A 80 11.35 7.51 -5.03
N ASP A 81 11.11 6.35 -4.41
CA ASP A 81 11.61 5.08 -4.91
C ASP A 81 10.85 4.61 -6.17
N LEU A 82 9.56 4.96 -6.33
CA LEU A 82 8.78 4.63 -7.53
C LEU A 82 8.95 5.62 -8.69
N LEU A 83 9.17 6.90 -8.38
CA LEU A 83 9.22 7.98 -9.37
C LEU A 83 10.66 8.41 -9.70
N GLY A 84 11.63 8.12 -8.85
CA GLY A 84 13.06 8.41 -9.06
C GLY A 84 13.46 9.87 -8.84
N GLU A 85 12.55 10.72 -8.35
CA GLU A 85 12.75 12.17 -8.23
C GLU A 85 12.48 12.65 -6.80
N LEU A 86 13.32 13.58 -6.32
CA LEU A 86 13.35 14.06 -4.93
C LEU A 86 12.17 14.98 -4.57
N SER A 87 11.53 15.60 -5.57
CA SER A 87 10.56 16.68 -5.39
C SER A 87 9.35 16.55 -6.31
N VAL A 88 8.78 15.34 -6.40
CA VAL A 88 7.55 15.13 -7.18
C VAL A 88 6.33 15.49 -6.32
N PRO A 89 5.42 16.37 -6.79
CA PRO A 89 4.13 16.53 -6.15
C PRO A 89 3.38 15.20 -6.15
N TYR A 90 2.88 14.78 -4.98
CA TYR A 90 2.10 13.56 -4.87
C TYR A 90 0.90 13.63 -5.82
N LEU A 91 0.90 12.79 -6.86
CA LEU A 91 -0.23 12.65 -7.77
C LEU A 91 -0.69 11.19 -7.79
N ARG A 92 -1.93 10.98 -7.34
CA ARG A 92 -2.53 9.64 -7.22
C ARG A 92 -2.49 8.85 -8.53
N LEU A 93 -2.74 9.50 -9.67
CA LEU A 93 -2.74 8.86 -11.00
C LEU A 93 -1.34 8.36 -11.37
N THR A 94 -0.30 9.17 -11.12
CA THR A 94 1.09 8.80 -11.41
C THR A 94 1.52 7.58 -10.59
N LEU A 95 1.22 7.57 -9.30
CA LEU A 95 1.54 6.43 -8.43
C LEU A 95 0.74 5.19 -8.81
N HIS A 96 -0.53 5.34 -9.17
CA HIS A 96 -1.34 4.21 -9.62
C HIS A 96 -0.78 3.58 -10.89
N ASN A 97 -0.33 4.40 -11.85
CA ASN A 97 0.31 3.92 -13.07
C ASN A 97 1.65 3.22 -12.79
N ARG A 98 2.44 3.74 -11.84
CA ARG A 98 3.73 3.16 -11.45
C ARG A 98 3.59 1.91 -10.56
N ALA A 99 2.44 1.74 -9.90
CA ALA A 99 2.11 0.52 -9.15
C ALA A 99 1.99 -0.75 -10.03
N GLN A 100 2.08 -0.61 -11.37
CA GLN A 100 2.33 -1.74 -12.27
C GLN A 100 3.62 -2.49 -11.93
N VAL A 101 4.59 -1.86 -11.24
CA VAL A 101 5.77 -2.53 -10.70
C VAL A 101 5.41 -3.74 -9.82
N CYS A 102 4.22 -3.78 -9.20
CA CYS A 102 3.80 -4.96 -8.44
C CYS A 102 3.68 -6.22 -9.30
N ARG A 103 3.38 -6.07 -10.60
CA ARG A 103 3.23 -7.18 -11.56
C ARG A 103 4.56 -7.65 -12.15
N THR A 104 5.65 -6.91 -11.97
CA THR A 104 6.96 -7.33 -12.47
C THR A 104 7.44 -8.56 -11.68
N PHE A 105 8.15 -9.43 -12.38
CA PHE A 105 8.66 -10.67 -11.79
C PHE A 105 9.79 -10.33 -10.81
N PHE A 106 9.73 -10.87 -9.60
CA PHE A 106 10.81 -10.69 -8.65
C PHE A 106 12.02 -11.55 -9.04
N LEU A 107 13.02 -10.93 -9.68
CA LEU A 107 14.29 -11.57 -9.99
C LEU A 107 15.26 -11.39 -8.82
N LYS A 108 15.58 -12.48 -8.11
CA LYS A 108 16.51 -12.47 -6.96
C LYS A 108 17.94 -12.03 -7.33
N ASN A 109 18.29 -11.99 -8.61
CA ASN A 109 19.68 -11.83 -9.11
C ASN A 109 20.03 -10.39 -9.53
N LEU A 110 19.21 -9.38 -9.19
CA LEU A 110 19.42 -7.98 -9.59
C LEU A 110 19.78 -7.04 -8.43
N VAL A 111 20.03 -7.57 -7.24
CA VAL A 111 20.67 -6.82 -6.15
C VAL A 111 22.11 -7.32 -6.07
N PRO A 112 23.13 -6.50 -6.36
CA PRO A 112 24.53 -6.87 -6.16
C PRO A 112 24.83 -7.19 -4.69
#